data_AF-A0A433T5X5-F1
#
_entry.id   AF-A0A433T5X5-F1
#
_cell.length_a   1.000
_cell.length_b   1.000
_cell.length_c   1.000
_cell.angle_alpha   90.00
_cell.angle_beta   90.00
_cell.angle_gamma   90.00
#
_symmetry.space_group_name_H-M   'P 1'
#
loop_
_entity.id
_entity.type
_entity.pdbx_description
1 polymer ?
#
loop_
_entity_poly.entity_id
_entity_poly.type
_entity_poly.pdbx_seq_one_letter_code
_entity_poly.pdbx_strand_id
1 'polypeptide(L)'
;MEVDFLDNIVKFNSLASGRDKLFRLVQYSSKFTWWYLQKYGISEELAVKLQRLSSALSTTRKFMRLGKSVDFLHGALRSIHLADHVLRYTITLSKLNQSVYLLFDHIVWAGRVGLAVIDKDKWGNLSARFWMVTIILNIIRDLYEIVGILFSEIRLRN
;
A
#
# COMPACT_ATOMS: atom_id res chain seq x y z
N MET A 1 -17.18 -17.04 22.69
CA MET A 1 -16.74 -15.62 22.82
C MET A 1 -15.22 -15.48 22.87
N GLU A 2 -14.48 -16.05 23.85
CA GLU A 2 -12.99 -16.04 23.83
C GLU A 2 -12.40 -16.86 22.67
N VAL A 3 -12.99 -18.02 22.37
CA VAL A 3 -12.59 -18.87 21.23
C VAL A 3 -12.75 -18.13 19.90
N ASP A 4 -13.86 -17.41 19.71
CA ASP A 4 -14.13 -16.62 18.50
C ASP A 4 -13.13 -15.48 18.32
N PHE A 5 -12.67 -14.87 19.41
CA PHE A 5 -11.66 -13.80 19.36
C PHE A 5 -10.29 -14.33 18.94
N LEU A 6 -9.86 -15.46 19.52
CA LEU A 6 -8.60 -16.11 19.15
C LEU A 6 -8.61 -16.55 17.68
N ASP A 7 -9.72 -17.13 17.22
CA ASP A 7 -9.87 -17.54 15.82
C ASP A 7 -9.79 -16.33 14.86
N ASN A 8 -10.37 -15.20 15.24
CA ASN A 8 -10.28 -13.96 14.47
C ASN A 8 -8.85 -13.39 14.44
N ILE A 9 -8.10 -13.48 15.54
CA ILE A 9 -6.68 -13.10 15.57
C ILE A 9 -5.86 -14.00 14.64
N VAL A 10 -6.09 -15.32 14.70
CA VAL A 10 -5.38 -16.29 13.87
C VAL A 10 -5.68 -16.04 12.38
N LYS A 11 -6.96 -15.82 12.03
CA LYS A 11 -7.36 -15.43 10.67
C LYS A 11 -6.74 -14.12 10.23
N PHE A 12 -6.69 -13.11 11.10
CA PHE A 12 -6.07 -11.83 10.77
C PHE A 12 -4.56 -11.98 10.52
N ASN A 13 -3.87 -12.75 11.35
CA ASN A 13 -2.43 -12.98 11.22
C ASN A 13 -2.06 -13.87 10.01
N SER A 14 -2.96 -14.76 9.58
CA SER A 14 -2.72 -15.59 8.38
C SER A 14 -2.76 -14.76 7.10
N LEU A 15 -3.49 -13.64 7.08
CA LEU A 15 -3.54 -12.71 5.96
C LEU A 15 -2.24 -11.89 5.85
N ALA A 16 -1.64 -11.88 4.67
CA ALA A 16 -0.47 -11.04 4.39
C ALA A 16 -0.75 -9.54 4.63
N SER A 17 -1.98 -9.10 4.36
CA SER A 17 -2.44 -7.73 4.64
C SER A 17 -2.58 -7.44 6.15
N GLY A 18 -2.99 -8.44 6.95
CA GLY A 18 -3.05 -8.32 8.40
C GLY A 18 -1.66 -8.17 9.01
N ARG A 19 -0.70 -8.98 8.55
CA ARG A 19 0.71 -8.86 8.94
C ARG A 19 1.32 -7.50 8.54
N ASP A 20 1.03 -6.97 7.34
CA ASP A 20 1.50 -5.61 6.96
C ASP A 20 0.96 -4.53 7.91
N LYS A 21 -0.31 -4.64 8.34
CA LYS A 21 -0.92 -3.71 9.30
C LYS A 21 -0.22 -3.77 10.66
N LEU A 22 0.13 -4.96 11.16
CA LEU A 22 0.89 -5.12 12.41
C LEU A 22 2.30 -4.51 12.28
N PHE A 23 3.01 -4.80 11.20
CA PHE A 23 4.33 -4.20 10.98
C PHE A 23 4.26 -2.68 10.85
N ARG A 24 3.20 -2.14 10.24
CA ARG A 24 2.95 -0.70 10.17
C ARG A 24 2.72 -0.09 11.55
N LEU A 25 1.95 -0.75 12.41
CA LEU A 25 1.72 -0.32 13.79
C LEU A 25 3.05 -0.23 14.54
N VAL A 26 3.81 -1.32 14.58
CA VAL A 26 5.12 -1.35 15.27
C VAL A 26 6.09 -0.32 14.67
N GLN A 27 6.11 -0.17 13.36
CA GLN A 27 6.98 0.80 12.68
C GLN A 27 6.66 2.24 13.09
N TYR A 28 5.38 2.64 13.11
CA TYR A 28 4.99 3.99 13.48
C TYR A 28 5.11 4.22 14.99
N SER A 29 4.82 3.23 15.83
CA SER A 29 5.11 3.30 17.27
C SER A 29 6.61 3.52 17.51
N SER A 30 7.47 2.80 16.79
CA SER A 30 8.93 3.00 16.89
C SER A 30 9.36 4.41 16.50
N LYS A 31 8.78 4.98 15.45
CA LYS A 31 9.05 6.37 15.02
C LYS A 31 8.55 7.39 16.04
N PHE A 32 7.38 7.15 16.63
CA PHE A 32 6.83 8.01 17.67
C PHE A 32 7.72 8.00 18.91
N THR A 33 8.11 6.81 19.40
CA THR A 33 9.02 6.68 20.54
C THR A 33 10.39 7.28 20.25
N TRP A 34 10.92 7.11 19.04
CA TRP A 34 12.15 7.77 18.60
C TRP A 34 12.05 9.31 18.70
N TRP A 35 10.97 9.89 18.16
CA TRP A 35 10.74 11.34 18.22
C TRP A 35 10.61 11.83 19.67
N TYR A 36 9.90 11.08 20.50
CA TYR A 36 9.76 11.38 21.93
C TYR A 36 11.12 11.37 22.65
N LEU A 37 11.92 10.32 22.45
CA LEU A 37 13.25 10.21 23.07
C LEU A 37 14.20 11.32 22.65
N GLN A 38 14.17 11.73 21.37
CA GLN A 38 14.96 12.86 20.89
C GLN A 38 14.54 14.18 21.52
N LYS A 39 13.23 14.42 21.65
CA LYS A 39 12.70 15.66 22.23
C LYS A 39 13.11 15.87 23.69
N TYR A 40 13.19 14.79 24.46
CA TYR A 40 13.49 14.83 25.89
C TYR A 40 14.94 14.42 26.23
N GLY A 41 15.78 14.14 25.23
CA GLY A 41 17.20 13.81 25.43
C GLY A 41 17.47 12.57 26.27
N ILE A 42 16.52 11.63 26.34
CA ILE A 42 16.53 10.55 27.34
C ILE A 42 17.56 9.47 27.02
N SER A 43 17.64 9.02 25.77
CA SER A 43 18.56 7.94 25.36
C SER A 43 18.81 7.96 23.86
N GLU A 44 20.03 8.32 23.48
CA GLU A 44 20.48 8.30 22.08
C GLU A 44 20.63 6.87 21.55
N GLU A 45 21.14 5.95 22.37
CA GLU A 45 21.30 4.54 21.98
C GLU A 45 19.95 3.89 21.64
N LEU A 46 18.92 4.12 22.48
CA LEU A 46 17.58 3.59 22.24
C LEU A 46 16.95 4.22 21.00
N ALA A 47 17.17 5.52 20.76
CA ALA A 47 16.72 6.19 19.54
C ALA A 47 17.33 5.53 18.29
N VAL A 48 18.63 5.26 18.28
CA VAL A 48 19.29 4.55 17.16
C VAL A 48 18.71 3.16 16.95
N LYS A 49 18.47 2.39 18.03
CA LYS A 49 17.84 1.05 17.95
C LYS A 49 16.44 1.12 17.33
N LEU A 50 15.60 2.06 17.76
CA LEU A 50 14.25 2.25 17.22
C LEU A 50 14.25 2.67 15.75
N GLN A 51 15.22 3.49 15.35
CA GLN A 51 15.36 3.90 13.95
C GLN A 51 15.81 2.74 13.05
N ARG A 52 16.69 1.87 13.54
CA ARG A 52 17.07 0.62 12.87
C ARG A 52 15.87 -0.32 12.74
N LEU A 53 15.10 -0.51 13.82
CA LEU A 53 13.89 -1.33 13.81
C LEU A 53 12.86 -0.80 12.79
N SER A 54 12.58 0.50 12.79
CA SER A 54 11.67 1.13 11.84
C SER A 54 12.13 0.96 10.38
N SER A 55 13.43 1.06 10.13
CA SER A 55 14.03 0.86 8.81
C SER A 55 13.96 -0.61 8.36
N ALA A 56 14.21 -1.56 9.26
CA ALA A 56 14.07 -2.99 8.99
C ALA A 56 12.61 -3.34 8.66
N LEU A 57 11.65 -2.90 9.48
CA LEU A 57 10.22 -3.10 9.22
C LEU A 57 9.78 -2.48 7.88
N SER A 58 10.28 -1.28 7.54
CA SER A 58 10.03 -0.65 6.24
C SER A 58 10.46 -1.55 5.07
N THR A 59 11.63 -2.17 5.19
CA THR A 59 12.22 -3.03 4.16
C THR A 59 11.48 -4.36 4.06
N THR A 60 11.14 -4.99 5.19
CA THR A 60 10.33 -6.20 5.23
C THR A 60 8.96 -5.98 4.59
N ARG A 61 8.31 -4.84 4.85
CA ARG A 61 7.01 -4.50 4.25
C ARG A 61 7.08 -4.23 2.75
N LYS A 62 8.22 -3.73 2.24
CA LYS A 62 8.47 -3.64 0.79
C LYS A 62 8.63 -5.04 0.19
N PHE A 63 9.40 -5.90 0.84
CA PHE A 63 9.58 -7.29 0.43
C PHE A 63 8.27 -8.08 0.40
N MET A 64 7.41 -7.94 1.42
CA MET A 64 6.09 -8.59 1.45
C MET A 64 5.14 -8.13 0.33
N ARG A 65 5.42 -7.00 -0.33
CA ARG A 65 4.68 -6.54 -1.51
C ARG A 65 5.20 -7.15 -2.81
N LEU A 66 6.23 -8.00 -2.76
CA LEU A 66 6.59 -8.85 -3.89
C LEU A 66 5.41 -9.73 -4.27
N GLY A 67 5.15 -9.85 -5.57
CA GLY A 67 3.99 -10.59 -6.09
C GLY A 67 2.71 -9.77 -6.18
N LYS A 68 2.53 -8.71 -5.38
CA LYS A 68 1.35 -7.82 -5.51
C LYS A 68 1.25 -7.18 -6.90
N SER A 69 2.38 -6.92 -7.56
CA SER A 69 2.40 -6.41 -8.94
C SER A 69 1.66 -7.35 -9.89
N VAL A 70 1.84 -8.67 -9.72
CA VAL A 70 1.15 -9.70 -10.51
C VAL A 70 -0.35 -9.71 -10.20
N ASP A 71 -0.74 -9.58 -8.93
CA ASP A 71 -2.16 -9.47 -8.55
C ASP A 71 -2.84 -8.28 -9.24
N PHE A 72 -2.14 -7.14 -9.33
CA PHE A 72 -2.65 -5.95 -10.02
C PHE A 72 -2.73 -6.14 -11.53
N LEU A 73 -1.75 -6.81 -12.16
CA LEU A 73 -1.83 -7.17 -13.58
C LEU A 73 -3.02 -8.07 -13.86
N HIS A 74 -3.18 -9.14 -13.07
CA HIS A 74 -4.32 -10.05 -13.20
C HIS A 74 -5.65 -9.32 -12.97
N GLY A 75 -5.68 -8.43 -11.99
CA GLY A 75 -6.84 -7.59 -11.74
C GLY A 75 -7.16 -6.63 -12.88
N ALA A 76 -6.16 -6.13 -13.60
CA ALA A 76 -6.32 -5.28 -14.78
C ALA A 76 -6.89 -6.09 -15.96
N LEU A 77 -6.39 -7.31 -16.17
CA LEU A 77 -6.92 -8.21 -17.20
C LEU A 77 -8.41 -8.51 -16.98
N ARG A 78 -8.80 -8.79 -15.73
CA ARG A 78 -10.22 -9.03 -15.39
C ARG A 78 -11.11 -7.81 -15.63
N SER A 79 -10.61 -6.59 -15.42
CA SER A 79 -11.43 -5.39 -15.58
C SER A 79 -11.70 -5.01 -17.04
N ILE A 80 -10.98 -5.59 -18.01
CA ILE A 80 -11.22 -5.36 -19.44
C ILE A 80 -12.61 -5.87 -19.88
N HIS A 81 -13.17 -6.83 -19.16
CA HIS A 81 -14.50 -7.40 -19.45
C HIS A 81 -15.66 -6.64 -18.81
N LEU A 82 -15.40 -5.50 -18.16
CA LEU A 82 -16.46 -4.66 -17.59
C LEU A 82 -17.32 -4.04 -18.72
N ALA A 83 -18.64 -4.09 -18.53
CA ALA A 83 -19.61 -3.56 -19.48
C ALA A 83 -19.60 -2.02 -19.52
N ASP A 84 -19.47 -1.37 -18.36
CA ASP A 84 -19.35 0.08 -18.26
C ASP A 84 -17.95 0.52 -18.74
N HIS A 85 -17.92 1.33 -19.79
CA HIS A 85 -16.68 1.81 -20.40
C HIS A 85 -15.85 2.71 -19.46
N VAL A 86 -16.50 3.57 -18.68
CA VAL A 86 -15.82 4.49 -17.76
C VAL A 86 -15.16 3.69 -16.64
N LEU A 87 -15.89 2.74 -16.05
CA LEU A 87 -15.36 1.84 -15.02
C LEU A 87 -14.26 0.93 -15.58
N ARG A 88 -14.45 0.40 -16.80
CA ARG A 88 -13.44 -0.44 -17.47
C ARG A 88 -12.12 0.30 -17.60
N TYR A 89 -12.12 1.51 -18.16
CA TYR A 89 -10.89 2.25 -18.39
C TYR A 89 -10.24 2.70 -17.09
N THR A 90 -11.02 3.29 -16.17
CA THR A 90 -10.50 3.79 -14.89
C THR A 90 -9.89 2.67 -14.04
N ILE A 91 -10.58 1.53 -13.90
CA ILE A 91 -10.11 0.38 -13.12
C ILE A 91 -8.90 -0.27 -13.79
N THR A 92 -8.96 -0.52 -15.11
CA THR A 92 -7.87 -1.21 -15.82
C THR A 92 -6.60 -0.37 -15.80
N LEU A 93 -6.71 0.93 -16.10
CA LEU A 93 -5.56 1.83 -16.10
C LEU A 93 -5.01 2.03 -14.68
N SER A 94 -5.88 2.17 -13.67
CA SER A 94 -5.47 2.29 -12.27
C SER A 94 -4.65 1.08 -11.80
N LYS A 95 -5.13 -0.14 -12.10
CA LYS A 95 -4.46 -1.40 -11.73
C LYS A 95 -3.16 -1.62 -12.50
N LEU A 96 -3.15 -1.34 -13.81
CA LEU A 96 -1.93 -1.43 -14.63
C LEU A 96 -0.85 -0.49 -14.08
N ASN A 97 -1.24 0.74 -13.83
CA ASN A 97 -0.38 1.76 -13.26
C ASN A 97 0.12 1.37 -11.86
N GLN A 98 -0.73 0.76 -11.03
CA GLN A 98 -0.33 0.26 -9.72
C GLN A 98 0.67 -0.90 -9.79
N SER A 99 0.58 -1.74 -10.82
CA SER A 99 1.60 -2.77 -11.08
C SER A 99 2.95 -2.14 -11.45
N VAL A 100 2.96 -1.17 -12.37
CA VAL A 100 4.17 -0.46 -12.77
C VAL A 100 4.81 0.28 -11.58
N TYR A 101 4.01 0.95 -10.77
CA TYR A 101 4.44 1.56 -9.51
C TYR A 101 5.18 0.55 -8.62
N LEU A 102 4.59 -0.63 -8.40
CA LEU A 102 5.19 -1.67 -7.56
C LEU A 102 6.47 -2.22 -8.19
N LEU A 103 6.53 -2.42 -9.50
CA LEU A 103 7.77 -2.84 -10.16
C LEU A 103 8.92 -1.86 -9.88
N PHE A 104 8.68 -0.55 -9.97
CA PHE A 104 9.69 0.44 -9.60
C PHE A 104 10.02 0.44 -8.11
N ASP A 105 9.04 0.23 -7.22
CA ASP A 105 9.30 0.09 -5.79
C ASP A 105 10.18 -1.14 -5.49
N HIS A 106 10.06 -2.22 -6.28
CA HIS A 106 10.89 -3.41 -6.15
C HIS A 106 12.33 -3.16 -6.63
N ILE A 107 12.51 -2.38 -7.70
CA ILE A 107 13.83 -1.92 -8.15
C ILE A 107 14.50 -1.08 -7.05
N VAL A 108 13.77 -0.12 -6.47
CA VAL A 108 14.26 0.72 -5.35
C VAL A 108 14.61 -0.15 -4.13
N TRP A 109 13.80 -1.15 -3.83
CA TRP A 109 14.08 -2.11 -2.75
C TRP A 109 15.35 -2.91 -3.03
N ALA A 110 15.55 -3.43 -4.25
CA ALA A 110 16.75 -4.18 -4.64
C ALA A 110 18.03 -3.34 -4.45
N GLY A 111 18.01 -2.06 -4.81
CA GLY A 111 19.13 -1.17 -4.54
C GLY A 111 19.32 -0.80 -3.07
N ARG A 112 18.28 -0.87 -2.25
CA ARG A 112 18.39 -0.65 -0.80
C ARG A 112 19.05 -1.82 -0.10
N VAL A 113 18.82 -3.05 -0.54
CA VAL A 113 19.45 -4.26 0.02
C VAL A 113 20.82 -4.56 -0.60
N GLY A 114 21.26 -3.79 -1.59
CA GLY A 114 22.59 -3.91 -2.20
C GLY A 114 22.67 -4.89 -3.39
N LEU A 115 21.53 -5.35 -3.92
CA LEU A 115 21.49 -6.28 -5.06
C LEU A 115 21.79 -5.59 -6.40
N ALA A 116 21.59 -4.27 -6.49
CA ALA A 116 21.84 -3.50 -7.71
C ALA A 116 22.30 -2.07 -7.39
N VAL A 117 23.22 -1.54 -8.19
CA VAL A 117 23.57 -0.11 -8.15
C VAL A 117 22.51 0.64 -8.95
N ILE A 118 21.66 1.38 -8.25
CA ILE A 118 20.57 2.15 -8.86
C ILE A 118 20.45 3.54 -8.24
N ASP A 119 19.98 4.47 -9.06
CA ASP A 119 19.58 5.81 -8.60
C ASP A 119 18.24 5.74 -7.86
N LYS A 120 18.32 5.59 -6.53
CA LYS A 120 17.16 5.44 -5.64
C LYS A 120 16.18 6.62 -5.75
N ASP A 121 16.69 7.83 -5.98
CA ASP A 121 15.90 9.04 -6.03
C ASP A 121 15.15 9.15 -7.35
N LYS A 122 15.81 8.86 -8.48
CA LYS A 122 15.16 8.80 -9.80
C LYS A 122 14.05 7.76 -9.84
N TRP A 123 14.33 6.53 -9.42
CA TRP A 123 13.34 5.45 -9.44
C TRP A 123 12.23 5.67 -8.41
N GLY A 124 12.56 6.24 -7.24
CA GLY A 124 11.58 6.62 -6.23
C GLY A 124 10.63 7.70 -6.72
N ASN A 125 11.14 8.75 -7.36
CA ASN A 125 10.32 9.82 -7.95
C ASN A 125 9.43 9.31 -9.09
N LEU A 126 9.94 8.43 -9.94
CA LEU A 126 9.14 7.83 -11.01
C LEU A 126 8.00 6.98 -10.44
N SER A 127 8.32 6.12 -9.45
CA SER A 127 7.34 5.33 -8.71
C SER A 127 6.24 6.23 -8.10
N ALA A 128 6.62 7.33 -7.45
CA ALA A 128 5.67 8.28 -6.87
C ALA A 128 4.72 8.94 -7.90
N ARG A 129 5.22 9.27 -9.10
CA ARG A 129 4.38 9.82 -10.19
C ARG A 129 3.32 8.83 -10.66
N PHE A 130 3.71 7.58 -10.91
CA PHE A 130 2.77 6.52 -11.27
C PHE A 130 1.76 6.28 -10.14
N TRP A 131 2.21 6.26 -8.88
CA TRP A 131 1.31 6.15 -7.73
C TRP A 131 0.26 7.27 -7.69
N MET A 132 0.67 8.51 -7.97
CA MET A 132 -0.24 9.66 -8.02
C MET A 132 -1.34 9.48 -9.09
N VAL A 133 -0.98 9.03 -10.29
CA VAL A 133 -1.95 8.78 -11.36
C VAL A 133 -2.94 7.67 -10.96
N THR A 134 -2.50 6.62 -10.25
CA THR A 134 -3.39 5.58 -9.71
C THR A 134 -4.40 6.15 -8.72
N ILE A 135 -3.96 7.05 -7.83
CA ILE A 135 -4.87 7.71 -6.88
C ILE A 135 -5.92 8.53 -7.63
N ILE A 136 -5.52 9.33 -8.61
CA ILE A 136 -6.45 10.17 -9.39
C ILE A 136 -7.51 9.29 -10.08
N LEU A 137 -7.09 8.21 -10.74
CA LEU A 137 -8.01 7.28 -11.42
C LEU A 137 -8.97 6.60 -10.44
N ASN A 138 -8.50 6.23 -9.25
CA ASN A 138 -9.35 5.65 -8.22
C ASN A 138 -10.37 6.68 -7.69
N ILE A 139 -9.98 7.93 -7.47
CA ILE A 139 -10.91 8.99 -7.06
C ILE A 139 -11.98 9.22 -8.11
N ILE A 140 -11.61 9.27 -9.40
CA ILE A 140 -12.57 9.44 -10.50
C ILE A 140 -13.56 8.28 -10.52
N ARG A 141 -13.08 7.04 -10.38
CA ARG A 141 -13.94 5.85 -10.27
C ARG A 141 -14.89 5.95 -9.08
N ASP A 142 -14.37 6.26 -7.90
CA ASP A 142 -15.15 6.28 -6.66
C ASP A 142 -16.24 7.35 -6.73
N LEU A 143 -15.94 8.53 -7.27
CA LEU A 143 -16.92 9.58 -7.51
C LEU A 143 -18.00 9.14 -8.51
N TYR A 144 -17.60 8.48 -9.61
CA TYR A 144 -18.53 7.97 -10.61
C TYR A 144 -19.50 6.94 -10.01
N GLU A 145 -18.99 5.99 -9.22
CA GLU A 145 -19.82 4.99 -8.54
C GLU A 145 -20.79 5.63 -7.53
N ILE A 146 -20.30 6.55 -6.69
CA ILE A 146 -21.13 7.26 -5.69
C ILE A 146 -22.26 8.03 -6.38
N VAL A 147 -21.96 8.76 -7.46
CA VAL A 147 -22.96 9.52 -8.22
C VAL A 147 -23.99 8.58 -8.85
N GLY A 148 -23.54 7.46 -9.45
CA GLY A 148 -24.43 6.44 -10.01
C GLY A 148 -25.39 5.85 -8.99
N ILE A 149 -24.88 5.50 -7.80
CA ILE A 149 -25.69 4.97 -6.69
C ILE A 149 -26.71 6.00 -6.23
N LEU A 150 -26.29 7.26 -6.03
CA LEU A 150 -27.19 8.34 -5.60
C LEU A 150 -28.34 8.57 -6.58
N PHE A 151 -28.04 8.64 -7.89
CA PHE A 151 -29.09 8.79 -8.91
C PHE A 151 -30.04 7.61 -8.95
N SER A 152 -29.54 6.38 -8.76
CA SER A 152 -30.39 5.20 -8.68
C SER A 152 -31.34 5.24 -7.48
N GLU A 153 -30.87 5.72 -6.32
CA GLU A 153 -31.71 5.82 -5.13
C GLU A 153 -32.77 6.93 -5.26
N ILE A 154 -32.42 8.07 -5.86
CA ILE A 154 -33.39 9.15 -6.14
C ILE A 154 -34.48 8.65 -7.10
N ARG A 155 -34.13 7.84 -8.11
CA ARG A 155 -35.11 7.25 -9.03
C ARG A 155 -36.02 6.22 -8.37
N LEU A 156 -35.55 5.50 -7.36
CA LEU A 156 -36.36 4.52 -6.62
C LEU A 156 -37.30 5.18 -5.59
N ARG A 157 -37.03 6.41 -5.18
CA ARG A 157 -37.85 7.17 -4.21
C ARG A 157 -38.95 8.03 -4.85
N ASN A 158 -38.86 8.31 -6.14
CA ASN A 158 -39.88 9.03 -6.93
C ASN A 158 -40.74 8.03 -7.71
#